data_AF-A0A1Y3BMR1-F1
#
_entry.id   AF-A0A1Y3BMR1-F1
#
_cell.length_a   1.000
_cell.length_b   1.000
_cell.length_c   1.000
_cell.angle_alpha   90.00
_cell.angle_beta   90.00
_cell.angle_gamma   90.00
#
_symmetry.space_group_name_H-M   'P 1'
#
loop_
_entity.id
_entity.type
_entity.pdbx_description
1 polymer ?
#
loop_
_entity_poly.entity_id
_entity_poly.type
_entity_poly.pdbx_seq_one_letter_code
_entity_poly.pdbx_strand_id
1 'polypeptide(L)'
;MSIIAMVNHKFREGVGSWQTFEQKPAHFPLLFRHTTRLMLNINESLTTREKIVLLIFFIHCFNSIEVELVRCSIQKYISMPIWSCLSSARLEFEFKKVPKLKKFWKKIEKSDQNLSDQDREQVLFERKFLYNLIYDFYKCLNSIPSLKIKAKLNSEEMDLV
;
A
#
# COMPACT_ATOMS: atom_id res chain seq x y z
N MET A 1 -4.66 14.32 -5.91
CA MET A 1 -5.65 14.24 -4.80
C MET A 1 -7.11 14.30 -5.24
N SER A 2 -7.55 15.20 -6.13
CA SER A 2 -8.98 15.40 -6.44
C SER A 2 -9.73 14.16 -6.95
N ILE A 3 -9.13 13.40 -7.87
CA ILE A 3 -9.73 12.14 -8.40
C ILE A 3 -10.01 11.16 -7.25
N ILE A 4 -9.05 11.04 -6.33
CA ILE A 4 -9.08 10.14 -5.18
C ILE A 4 -10.21 10.54 -4.22
N ALA A 5 -10.31 11.84 -3.91
CA ALA A 5 -11.37 12.38 -3.08
C ALA A 5 -12.76 12.16 -3.70
N MET A 6 -12.89 12.31 -5.02
CA MET A 6 -14.14 12.06 -5.73
C MET A 6 -14.56 10.59 -5.70
N VAL A 7 -13.62 9.66 -5.87
CA VAL A 7 -13.88 8.22 -5.74
C VAL A 7 -14.36 7.89 -4.32
N ASN A 8 -13.66 8.39 -3.29
CA ASN A 8 -14.07 8.17 -1.90
C ASN A 8 -15.46 8.76 -1.62
N HIS A 9 -15.78 9.92 -2.19
CA HIS A 9 -17.11 10.52 -2.06
C HIS A 9 -18.18 9.65 -2.72
N LYS A 10 -17.94 9.16 -3.94
CA LYS A 10 -18.87 8.22 -4.62
C LYS A 10 -19.14 6.97 -3.80
N PHE A 11 -18.10 6.38 -3.20
CA PHE A 11 -18.26 5.26 -2.27
C PHE A 11 -19.05 5.62 -1.03
N ARG A 12 -18.82 6.81 -0.45
CA ARG A 12 -19.57 7.31 0.70
C ARG A 12 -21.06 7.47 0.40
N GLU A 13 -21.41 7.92 -0.80
CA GLU A 13 -22.80 8.07 -1.26
C GLU A 13 -23.40 6.76 -1.79
N GLY A 14 -22.66 5.65 -1.78
CA GLY A 14 -23.13 4.34 -2.25
C GLY A 14 -23.39 4.29 -3.76
N VAL A 15 -22.79 5.18 -4.56
CA VAL A 15 -22.96 5.21 -6.01
C VAL A 15 -21.78 4.56 -6.73
N GLY A 16 -22.00 4.17 -7.99
CA GLY A 16 -20.97 3.60 -8.84
C GLY A 16 -19.69 4.46 -8.95
N SER A 17 -18.57 3.88 -8.52
CA SER A 17 -17.25 4.53 -8.49
C SER A 17 -16.35 4.18 -9.67
N TRP A 18 -16.44 2.96 -10.19
CA TRP A 18 -15.46 2.43 -11.15
C TRP A 18 -15.85 2.62 -12.62
N GLN A 19 -17.14 2.77 -12.94
CA GLN A 19 -17.65 2.87 -14.31
C GLN A 19 -17.00 4.01 -15.11
N THR A 20 -16.62 5.10 -14.44
CA THR A 20 -15.95 6.24 -15.10
C THR A 20 -14.57 5.84 -15.65
N PHE A 21 -13.85 4.96 -14.97
CA PHE A 21 -12.53 4.51 -15.41
C PHE A 21 -12.60 3.44 -16.50
N GLU A 22 -13.71 2.71 -16.61
CA GLU A 22 -13.95 1.73 -17.67
C GLU A 22 -14.05 2.36 -19.06
N GLN A 23 -14.36 3.66 -19.14
CA GLN A 23 -14.34 4.40 -20.41
C GLN A 23 -12.91 4.58 -20.97
N LYS A 24 -11.90 4.66 -20.10
CA LYS A 24 -10.48 4.78 -20.47
C LYS A 24 -9.60 3.93 -19.52
N PRO A 25 -9.68 2.59 -19.61
CA PRO A 25 -9.10 1.70 -18.62
C PRO A 25 -7.57 1.75 -18.57
N ALA A 26 -6.93 2.12 -19.68
CA ALA A 26 -5.47 2.21 -19.80
C ALA A 26 -4.82 3.21 -18.81
N HIS A 27 -5.57 4.21 -18.33
CA HIS A 27 -5.03 5.22 -17.40
C HIS A 27 -5.10 4.79 -15.92
N PHE A 28 -5.96 3.82 -15.57
CA PHE A 28 -6.15 3.43 -14.18
C PHE A 28 -4.89 2.80 -13.54
N PRO A 29 -4.13 1.90 -14.22
CA PRO A 29 -2.88 1.38 -13.66
C PRO A 29 -1.86 2.48 -13.36
N LEU A 30 -1.80 3.51 -14.21
CA LEU A 30 -0.91 4.67 -13.99
C LEU A 30 -1.38 5.49 -12.79
N LEU A 31 -2.68 5.78 -12.68
CA LEU A 31 -3.25 6.44 -11.51
C LEU A 31 -2.90 5.68 -10.24
N PHE A 32 -3.15 4.36 -10.20
CA PHE A 32 -2.84 3.54 -9.03
C PHE A 32 -1.35 3.59 -8.68
N ARG A 33 -0.46 3.42 -9.66
CA ARG A 33 0.99 3.56 -9.48
C ARG A 33 1.37 4.92 -8.89
N HIS A 34 0.86 6.02 -9.44
CA HIS A 34 1.14 7.36 -8.91
C HIS A 34 0.62 7.53 -7.49
N THR A 35 -0.57 7.02 -7.16
CA THR A 35 -1.10 7.11 -5.79
C THR A 35 -0.27 6.31 -4.79
N THR A 36 0.19 5.10 -5.14
CA THR A 36 1.06 4.30 -4.26
C THR A 36 2.41 4.98 -4.03
N ARG A 37 3.00 5.59 -5.06
CA ARG A 37 4.22 6.40 -4.92
C ARG A 37 3.99 7.63 -4.05
N LEU A 38 2.90 8.35 -4.28
CA LEU A 38 2.51 9.52 -3.50
C LEU A 38 2.38 9.17 -2.00
N MET A 39 1.74 8.05 -1.68
CA MET A 39 1.54 7.61 -0.29
C MET A 39 2.86 7.37 0.48
N LEU A 40 3.89 6.85 -0.21
CA LEU A 40 5.19 6.53 0.38
C LEU A 40 6.27 7.58 0.06
N ASN A 41 5.92 8.71 -0.56
CA ASN A 41 6.89 9.74 -0.91
C ASN A 41 7.33 10.48 0.36
N ILE A 42 8.62 10.43 0.67
CA ILE A 42 9.22 11.11 1.84
C ILE A 42 9.42 12.60 1.57
N ASN A 43 9.59 12.99 0.29
CA ASN A 43 9.89 14.37 -0.11
C ASN A 43 8.62 15.22 -0.27
N GLU A 44 7.46 14.61 -0.49
CA GLU A 44 6.19 15.31 -0.56
C GLU A 44 5.52 15.31 0.82
N SER A 45 5.37 16.48 1.41
CA SER A 45 4.75 16.68 2.72
C SER A 45 3.23 16.56 2.64
N LEU A 46 2.73 15.34 2.43
CA LEU A 46 1.31 15.05 2.59
C LEU A 46 0.88 15.27 4.04
N THR A 47 -0.19 16.05 4.21
CA THR A 47 -0.85 16.18 5.51
C THR A 47 -1.43 14.83 5.96
N THR A 48 -1.61 14.65 7.26
CA THR A 48 -2.27 13.45 7.82
C THR A 48 -3.64 13.23 7.18
N ARG A 49 -4.38 14.31 6.91
CA ARG A 49 -5.69 14.24 6.26
C ARG A 49 -5.61 13.67 4.84
N GLU A 50 -4.63 14.10 4.06
CA GLU A 50 -4.42 13.59 2.70
C GLU A 50 -3.97 12.13 2.70
N LYS A 51 -3.11 11.73 3.64
CA LYS A 51 -2.73 10.32 3.84
C LYS A 51 -3.95 9.46 4.17
N ILE A 52 -4.87 9.94 5.01
CA ILE A 52 -6.13 9.23 5.31
C ILE A 52 -7.00 9.11 4.05
N VAL A 53 -7.11 10.16 3.23
CA VAL A 53 -7.86 10.12 1.96
C VAL A 53 -7.28 9.07 1.01
N LEU A 54 -5.94 8.99 0.89
CA LEU A 54 -5.27 7.95 0.11
C LEU A 54 -5.53 6.55 0.66
N LEU A 55 -5.45 6.38 1.98
CA LEU A 55 -5.71 5.12 2.67
C LEU A 55 -7.13 4.61 2.41
N ILE A 56 -8.14 5.47 2.53
CA ILE A 56 -9.53 5.14 2.22
C ILE A 56 -9.68 4.71 0.76
N PHE A 57 -9.02 5.40 -0.17
CA PHE A 57 -9.04 5.01 -1.58
C PHE A 57 -8.41 3.64 -1.82
N PHE A 58 -7.28 3.33 -1.17
CA PHE A 58 -6.69 2.00 -1.27
C PHE A 58 -7.62 0.93 -0.69
N ILE A 59 -8.28 1.20 0.43
CA ILE A 59 -9.28 0.28 1.00
C ILE A 59 -10.38 -0.01 -0.03
N HIS A 60 -10.90 1.01 -0.71
CA HIS A 60 -11.88 0.81 -1.77
C HIS A 60 -11.32 -0.02 -2.93
N CYS A 61 -10.07 0.22 -3.36
CA CYS A 61 -9.44 -0.58 -4.42
C CYS A 61 -9.29 -2.06 -3.99
N PHE A 62 -8.79 -2.33 -2.78
CA PHE A 62 -8.60 -3.69 -2.29
C PHE A 62 -9.93 -4.42 -2.06
N ASN A 63 -10.99 -3.70 -1.67
CA ASN A 63 -12.35 -4.25 -1.52
C ASN A 63 -13.10 -4.42 -2.85
N SER A 64 -12.52 -4.00 -3.98
CA SER A 64 -13.12 -4.12 -5.32
C SER A 64 -12.32 -5.02 -6.24
N ILE A 65 -11.75 -6.11 -5.69
CA ILE A 65 -10.95 -7.08 -6.45
C ILE A 65 -11.77 -7.87 -7.48
N GLU A 66 -13.10 -7.88 -7.36
CA GLU A 66 -14.02 -8.44 -8.33
C GLU A 66 -14.04 -7.65 -9.65
N VAL A 67 -13.76 -6.34 -9.59
CA VAL A 67 -13.68 -5.46 -10.75
C VAL A 67 -12.35 -5.69 -11.47
N GLU A 68 -12.40 -6.21 -12.70
CA GLU A 68 -11.20 -6.59 -13.48
C GLU A 68 -10.18 -5.45 -13.61
N LEU A 69 -10.65 -4.23 -13.90
CA LEU A 69 -9.81 -3.04 -14.02
C LEU A 69 -8.95 -2.81 -12.76
N VAL A 70 -9.59 -2.94 -11.60
CA VAL A 70 -8.96 -2.75 -10.30
C VAL A 70 -8.03 -3.92 -10.00
N ARG A 71 -8.52 -5.16 -10.14
CA ARG A 71 -7.77 -6.41 -9.94
C ARG A 71 -6.45 -6.42 -10.69
N CYS A 72 -6.48 -6.10 -11.99
CA CYS A 72 -5.31 -6.07 -12.86
C CYS A 72 -4.22 -5.12 -12.34
N SER A 73 -4.62 -4.03 -11.69
CA SER A 73 -3.70 -3.02 -11.14
C SER A 73 -3.19 -3.41 -9.77
N ILE A 74 -4.07 -3.87 -8.87
CA ILE A 74 -3.71 -4.16 -7.48
C ILE A 74 -2.97 -5.48 -7.31
N GLN A 75 -3.15 -6.47 -8.21
CA GLN A 75 -2.54 -7.80 -8.06
C GLN A 75 -1.02 -7.75 -7.87
N LYS A 76 -0.34 -6.77 -8.48
CA LYS A 76 1.12 -6.58 -8.35
C LYS A 76 1.57 -6.25 -6.92
N TYR A 77 0.65 -5.76 -6.10
CA TYR A 77 0.86 -5.31 -4.73
C TYR A 77 0.40 -6.31 -3.67
N ILE A 78 -0.31 -7.38 -4.05
CA ILE A 78 -0.89 -8.38 -3.12
C ILE A 78 -0.55 -9.84 -3.48
N SER A 79 -0.05 -10.09 -4.68
CA SER A 79 0.24 -11.45 -5.13
C SER A 79 1.48 -12.03 -4.46
N MET A 80 1.72 -13.32 -4.69
CA MET A 80 2.87 -14.07 -4.15
C MET A 80 4.22 -13.32 -4.17
N PRO A 81 4.61 -12.55 -5.21
CA PRO A 81 5.90 -11.86 -5.23
C PRO A 81 6.17 -10.93 -4.04
N ILE A 82 5.14 -10.44 -3.33
CA ILE A 82 5.31 -9.60 -2.12
C ILE A 82 6.01 -10.38 -0.99
N TRP A 83 6.01 -11.72 -1.04
CA TRP A 83 6.69 -12.58 -0.08
C TRP A 83 8.21 -12.38 -0.06
N SER A 84 8.78 -11.62 -1.01
CA SER A 84 10.16 -11.14 -0.93
C SER A 84 10.44 -10.28 0.31
N CYS A 85 9.39 -9.79 0.97
CA CYS A 85 9.49 -9.05 2.23
C CYS A 85 9.51 -9.96 3.48
N LEU A 86 9.27 -11.27 3.32
CA LEU A 86 9.36 -12.24 4.41
C LEU A 86 10.82 -12.63 4.68
N SER A 87 11.11 -13.03 5.92
CA SER A 87 12.41 -13.64 6.23
C SER A 87 12.54 -15.00 5.54
N SER A 88 13.76 -15.38 5.17
CA SER A 88 14.03 -16.66 4.49
C SER A 88 13.52 -17.87 5.27
N ALA A 89 13.64 -17.84 6.60
CA ALA A 89 13.12 -18.89 7.49
C ALA A 89 11.58 -18.99 7.41
N ARG A 90 10.88 -17.84 7.39
CA ARG A 90 9.43 -17.81 7.25
C ARG A 90 8.98 -18.30 5.87
N LEU A 91 9.69 -17.88 4.82
CA LEU A 91 9.41 -18.30 3.45
C LEU A 91 9.53 -19.82 3.29
N GLU A 92 10.62 -20.41 3.78
CA GLU A 92 10.82 -21.87 3.75
C GLU A 92 9.78 -22.63 4.59
N PHE A 93 9.33 -22.05 5.70
CA PHE A 93 8.24 -22.62 6.48
C PHE A 93 6.93 -22.72 5.68
N GLU A 94 6.57 -21.67 4.91
CA GLU A 94 5.39 -21.72 4.04
C GLU A 94 5.57 -22.73 2.89
N PHE A 95 6.77 -22.88 2.34
CA PHE A 95 7.06 -23.89 1.33
C PHE A 95 6.98 -25.32 1.86
N LYS A 96 7.37 -25.58 3.12
CA LYS A 96 7.20 -26.90 3.72
C LYS A 96 5.72 -27.27 3.87
N LYS A 97 4.86 -26.30 4.23
CA LYS A 97 3.41 -26.50 4.31
C LYS A 97 2.79 -26.80 2.96
N VAL A 98 3.19 -26.08 1.92
CA VAL A 98 2.67 -26.26 0.55
C VAL A 98 3.82 -26.32 -0.45
N PRO A 99 4.43 -27.50 -0.68
CA PRO A 99 5.62 -27.64 -1.54
C PRO A 99 5.45 -27.13 -2.97
N LYS A 100 4.22 -27.16 -3.51
CA LYS A 100 3.91 -26.62 -4.84
C LYS A 100 4.22 -25.13 -4.97
N LEU A 101 4.10 -24.35 -3.89
CA LEU A 101 4.41 -22.92 -3.87
C LEU A 101 5.88 -22.63 -4.21
N LYS A 102 6.79 -23.49 -3.77
CA LYS A 102 8.23 -23.34 -4.07
C LYS A 102 8.52 -23.38 -5.57
N LYS A 103 7.75 -24.15 -6.34
CA LYS A 103 7.86 -24.19 -7.81
C LYS A 103 7.43 -22.87 -8.46
N PHE A 104 6.36 -22.25 -7.98
CA PHE A 104 5.90 -20.95 -8.47
C PHE A 104 6.87 -19.83 -8.07
N TRP A 105 7.38 -19.87 -6.84
CA TRP A 105 8.39 -18.92 -6.37
C TRP A 105 9.65 -18.92 -7.25
N LYS A 106 10.20 -20.10 -7.55
CA LYS A 106 11.36 -20.21 -8.46
C LYS A 106 11.10 -19.64 -9.86
N LYS A 107 9.86 -19.73 -10.36
CA LYS A 107 9.49 -19.11 -11.66
C LYS A 107 9.51 -17.59 -11.59
N ILE A 108 9.03 -17.02 -10.48
CA ILE A 108 9.07 -15.57 -10.22
C ILE A 108 10.53 -15.12 -10.17
N GLU A 109 11.37 -15.79 -9.37
CA GLU A 109 12.81 -15.48 -9.27
C GLU A 109 13.53 -15.56 -10.62
N LYS A 110 13.21 -16.57 -11.44
CA LYS A 110 13.77 -16.68 -12.80
C LYS A 110 13.28 -15.57 -13.73
N SER A 111 12.01 -15.16 -13.61
CA SER A 111 11.48 -14.04 -14.40
C SER A 111 12.16 -12.73 -14.03
N ASP A 112 12.48 -12.53 -12.75
CA ASP A 112 13.11 -11.31 -12.25
C ASP A 112 14.54 -11.12 -12.76
N GLN A 113 15.24 -12.21 -13.10
CA GLN A 113 16.58 -12.17 -13.68
C GLN A 113 16.61 -11.50 -15.07
N ASN A 114 15.47 -11.47 -15.77
CA ASN A 114 15.37 -10.88 -17.10
C ASN A 114 14.87 -9.43 -17.09
N LEU A 115 14.63 -8.84 -15.92
CA LEU A 115 14.15 -7.46 -15.81
C LEU A 115 15.28 -6.47 -16.07
N SER A 116 14.94 -5.38 -16.77
CA SER A 116 15.81 -4.19 -16.82
C SER A 116 15.96 -3.58 -15.43
N ASP A 117 16.97 -2.74 -15.21
CA ASP A 117 17.15 -2.06 -13.93
C ASP A 117 15.94 -1.20 -13.53
N GLN A 118 15.35 -0.50 -14.50
CA GLN A 118 14.16 0.33 -14.30
C GLN A 118 12.93 -0.51 -13.93
N ASP A 119 12.71 -1.64 -14.62
CA ASP A 119 11.58 -2.52 -14.33
C ASP A 119 11.76 -3.21 -12.98
N ARG A 120 13.00 -3.60 -12.65
CA ARG A 120 13.34 -4.19 -11.36
C ARG A 120 13.05 -3.23 -10.21
N GLU A 121 13.42 -1.96 -10.34
CA GLU A 121 13.10 -0.94 -9.33
C GLU A 121 11.58 -0.81 -9.13
N GLN A 122 10.83 -0.73 -10.24
CA GLN A 122 9.37 -0.63 -10.18
C GLN A 122 8.73 -1.86 -9.52
N VAL A 123 9.15 -3.07 -9.91
CA VAL A 123 8.64 -4.32 -9.34
C VAL A 123 8.98 -4.44 -7.86
N LEU A 124 10.18 -4.04 -7.45
CA LEU A 124 10.57 -4.03 -6.04
C LEU A 124 9.75 -3.04 -5.23
N PHE A 125 9.45 -1.86 -5.78
CA PHE A 125 8.55 -0.89 -5.15
C PHE A 125 7.15 -1.49 -4.93
N GLU A 126 6.57 -2.09 -5.97
CA GLU A 126 5.23 -2.70 -5.90
C GLU A 126 5.18 -3.80 -4.83
N ARG A 127 6.18 -4.68 -4.78
CA ARG A 127 6.27 -5.78 -3.79
C ARG A 127 6.44 -5.29 -2.36
N LYS A 128 7.17 -4.19 -2.16
CA LYS A 128 7.45 -3.63 -0.84
C LYS A 128 6.41 -2.62 -0.38
N PHE A 129 5.45 -2.23 -1.22
CA PHE A 129 4.48 -1.20 -0.91
C PHE A 129 3.73 -1.44 0.41
N LEU A 130 3.12 -2.61 0.58
CA LEU A 130 2.39 -2.95 1.81
C LEU A 130 3.31 -3.06 3.03
N TYR A 131 4.50 -3.62 2.85
CA TYR A 131 5.51 -3.70 3.91
C TYR A 131 5.90 -2.29 4.41
N ASN A 132 6.18 -1.38 3.49
CA ASN A 132 6.53 0.00 3.81
C ASN A 132 5.35 0.75 4.44
N LEU A 133 4.12 0.50 3.97
CA LEU A 133 2.91 1.10 4.56
C LEU A 133 2.70 0.66 6.01
N ILE A 134 2.93 -0.63 6.31
CA ILE A 134 2.90 -1.16 7.69
C ILE A 134 4.01 -0.54 8.54
N TYR A 135 5.21 -0.40 7.97
CA TYR A 135 6.34 0.21 8.67
C TYR A 135 6.08 1.70 8.99
N ASP A 136 5.53 2.46 8.05
CA ASP A 136 5.14 3.86 8.27
C ASP A 136 4.00 3.98 9.29
N PHE A 137 3.06 3.03 9.29
CA PHE A 137 2.06 2.93 10.36
C PHE A 137 2.71 2.75 11.74
N TYR A 138 3.67 1.83 11.89
CA TYR A 138 4.37 1.63 13.16
C TYR A 138 5.17 2.87 13.59
N LYS A 139 5.81 3.57 12.66
CA LYS A 139 6.46 4.87 12.95
C LYS A 139 5.45 5.88 13.49
N CYS A 140 4.30 6.01 12.83
CA CYS A 140 3.24 6.90 13.28
C CYS A 140 2.73 6.50 14.67
N LEU A 141 2.47 5.22 14.91
CA LEU A 141 2.02 4.70 16.19
C LEU A 141 3.03 5.01 17.31
N ASN A 142 4.32 4.79 17.06
CA ASN A 142 5.39 5.06 18.02
C ASN A 142 5.58 6.56 18.31
N SER A 143 5.14 7.44 17.41
CA SER A 143 5.18 8.89 17.66
C SER A 143 4.08 9.37 18.60
N ILE A 144 3.05 8.55 18.86
CA ILE A 144 1.95 8.90 19.76
C ILE A 144 2.42 8.73 21.21
N PRO A 145 2.42 9.78 22.04
CA PRO A 145 2.86 9.69 23.43
C PRO A 145 1.99 8.71 24.23
N SER A 146 2.61 7.90 25.08
CA SER A 146 1.86 7.09 26.04
C SER A 146 1.07 7.99 27.00
N LEU A 147 -0.08 7.52 27.49
CA LEU A 147 -0.92 8.26 28.44
C LEU A 147 -0.15 8.76 29.67
N LYS A 148 0.89 8.02 30.11
CA LYS A 148 1.77 8.38 31.23
C LYS A 148 2.69 9.58 30.91
N ILE A 149 3.09 9.74 29.66
CA ILE A 149 3.92 10.87 29.19
C ILE A 149 3.06 12.11 28.94
N LYS A 150 1.84 11.91 28.42
CA LYS A 150 0.88 13.00 28.20
C LYS A 150 0.44 13.69 29.49
N ALA A 151 0.29 12.92 30.59
CA ALA A 151 0.01 13.48 31.91
C ALA A 151 1.18 14.33 32.47
N LYS A 152 2.44 13.96 32.17
CA LYS A 152 3.63 14.73 32.57
C LYS A 152 3.80 16.03 31.79
N LEU A 153 3.54 16.01 30.48
CA LEU A 153 3.58 17.21 29.64
C LEU A 153 2.52 18.22 30.07
N ASN A 154 1.31 17.75 30.37
CA ASN A 154 0.23 18.61 30.86
C ASN A 154 0.51 19.17 32.28
N SER A 155 1.26 18.46 33.13
CA SER A 155 1.63 18.96 34.47
C SER A 155 2.78 19.97 34.40
N GLU A 156 3.77 19.77 33.54
CA GLU A 156 4.89 20.72 33.38
C GLU A 156 4.45 22.04 32.72
N GLU A 157 3.41 22.02 31.85
CA GLU A 157 2.79 23.25 31.32
C GLU A 157 1.97 24.01 32.38
N MET A 158 1.48 23.34 33.43
CA MET A 158 0.79 24.00 34.55
C MET A 158 1.75 24.63 35.56
N ASP A 159 3.00 24.17 35.64
CA ASP A 159 4.03 24.72 36.55
C ASP A 159 4.75 25.96 35.96
N LEU A 160 4.37 26.39 34.74
CA LEU A 160 4.91 27.57 34.05
C LEU A 160 3.90 28.75 33.98
N VAL A 161 2.80 28.69 34.73
CA VAL A 161 1.81 29.78 34.90
C VAL A 161 1.72 30.16 36.38
#